data_AF-A0A978V2X7-F1
#
_entry.id   AF-A0A978V2X7-F1
#
_cell.length_a   1.000
_cell.length_b   1.000
_cell.length_c   1.000
_cell.angle_alpha   90.00
_cell.angle_beta   90.00
_cell.angle_gamma   90.00
#
_symmetry.space_group_name_H-M   'P 1'
#
loop_
_entity.id
_entity.type
_entity.pdbx_description
1 polymer ?
#
loop_
_entity_poly.entity_id
_entity_poly.type
_entity_poly.pdbx_seq_one_letter_code
_entity_poly.pdbx_strand_id
1 'polypeptide(L)'
;MDATIPGYSKRKYDEIVKSTSSYLRKIGYNPEANIRFIPISGLDGDNLIERSTNLDWYSGPTLALDQIQEPKRHSDKPMRLSFEDVKIGRIGTTAFGRVETGILKPDIVSIHMQKKKIDLKCGYVASNSEDDPANFANSFVSQLEIISKIDLTKSCEDDQELIEKETKFSEKVDVGIVKMVPDKPMVVEVFDTLYHY
;
A
#
# COMPACT_ATOMS: atom_id res chain seq x y z
N MET A 1 -10.30 9.80 22.90
CA MET A 1 -10.94 11.13 23.07
C MET A 1 -10.98 11.53 24.55
N ASP A 2 -11.09 10.54 25.43
CA ASP A 2 -10.78 10.56 26.86
C ASP A 2 -9.55 11.41 27.23
N ALA A 3 -8.41 11.22 26.56
CA ALA A 3 -7.16 11.94 26.87
C ALA A 3 -7.13 13.43 26.46
N THR A 4 -8.21 13.99 25.91
CA THR A 4 -8.25 15.43 25.58
C THR A 4 -8.42 16.29 26.84
N ILE A 5 -7.97 17.55 26.78
CA ILE A 5 -8.14 18.52 27.88
C ILE A 5 -8.89 19.74 27.33
N PRO A 6 -10.16 19.96 27.73
CA PRO A 6 -11.03 19.07 28.50
C PRO A 6 -11.36 17.77 27.74
N GLY A 7 -11.73 16.71 28.47
CA GLY A 7 -12.09 15.41 27.90
C GLY A 7 -13.25 15.51 26.92
N TYR A 8 -13.27 14.62 25.91
CA TYR A 8 -14.33 14.56 24.89
C TYR A 8 -14.62 15.89 24.18
N SER A 9 -13.61 16.77 24.06
CA SER A 9 -13.78 18.11 23.50
C SER A 9 -14.06 18.10 21.99
N LYS A 10 -15.25 18.59 21.60
CA LYS A 10 -15.61 18.84 20.20
C LYS A 10 -14.63 19.78 19.49
N ARG A 11 -14.18 20.83 20.17
CA ARG A 11 -13.24 21.81 19.59
C ARG A 11 -11.94 21.14 19.16
N LYS A 12 -11.42 20.21 19.96
CA LYS A 12 -10.18 19.47 19.63
C LYS A 12 -10.41 18.50 18.48
N TYR A 13 -11.56 17.84 18.45
CA TYR A 13 -11.96 17.02 17.31
C TYR A 13 -12.00 17.84 16.01
N ASP A 14 -12.69 18.98 15.98
CA ASP A 14 -12.82 19.82 14.78
C ASP A 14 -11.45 20.35 14.29
N GLU A 15 -10.55 20.69 15.23
CA GLU A 15 -9.17 21.10 14.93
C GLU A 15 -8.38 19.98 14.23
N ILE A 16 -8.46 18.76 14.76
CA ILE A 16 -7.79 17.57 14.19
C ILE A 16 -8.38 17.25 12.81
N VAL A 17 -9.71 17.21 12.68
CA VAL A 17 -10.38 16.95 11.40
C VAL A 17 -9.93 17.95 10.34
N LYS A 18 -9.86 19.24 10.67
CA LYS A 18 -9.40 20.28 9.74
C LYS A 18 -7.93 20.10 9.34
N SER A 19 -7.06 19.84 10.32
CA SER A 19 -5.63 19.64 10.10
C SER A 19 -5.36 18.40 9.23
N THR A 20 -5.94 17.27 9.60
CA THR A 20 -5.79 16.00 8.88
C THR A 20 -6.43 16.07 7.50
N SER A 21 -7.60 16.69 7.34
CA SER A 21 -8.22 16.89 6.01
C SER A 21 -7.35 17.73 5.09
N SER A 22 -6.67 18.75 5.63
CA SER A 22 -5.72 19.57 4.86
C SER A 22 -4.53 18.74 4.39
N TYR A 23 -4.01 17.87 5.25
CA TYR A 23 -2.92 16.96 4.91
C TYR A 23 -3.35 15.91 3.87
N LEU A 24 -4.51 15.27 4.05
CA LEU A 24 -5.06 14.28 3.12
C LEU A 24 -5.26 14.84 1.71
N ARG A 25 -5.71 16.11 1.60
CA ARG A 25 -5.80 16.78 0.29
C ARG A 25 -4.44 16.97 -0.38
N LYS A 26 -3.37 17.22 0.40
CA LYS A 26 -2.02 17.40 -0.16
C LYS A 26 -1.46 16.10 -0.74
N ILE A 27 -1.81 14.95 -0.17
CA ILE A 27 -1.36 13.63 -0.63
C ILE A 27 -2.33 13.00 -1.65
N GLY A 28 -3.26 13.77 -2.21
CA GLY A 28 -4.14 13.34 -3.30
C GLY A 28 -5.45 12.65 -2.89
N TYR A 29 -5.78 12.56 -1.59
CA TYR A 29 -7.06 12.00 -1.15
C TYR A 29 -8.17 13.06 -1.10
N ASN A 30 -9.40 12.64 -1.41
CA ASN A 30 -10.60 13.45 -1.18
C ASN A 30 -11.21 13.11 0.19
N PRO A 31 -10.99 13.93 1.23
CA PRO A 31 -11.49 13.64 2.58
C PRO A 31 -13.03 13.73 2.68
N GLU A 32 -13.68 14.52 1.82
CA GLU A 32 -15.14 14.71 1.90
C GLU A 32 -15.91 13.53 1.31
N ALA A 33 -15.36 12.89 0.27
CA ALA A 33 -16.01 11.78 -0.40
C ALA A 33 -15.68 10.41 0.25
N ASN A 34 -14.43 10.20 0.65
CA ASN A 34 -13.91 8.85 0.89
C ASN A 34 -13.48 8.59 2.34
N ILE A 35 -13.46 9.59 3.21
CA ILE A 35 -12.87 9.47 4.55
C ILE A 35 -13.89 9.86 5.61
N ARG A 36 -14.12 8.95 6.56
CA ARG A 36 -14.98 9.17 7.72
C ARG A 36 -14.12 9.41 8.96
N PHE A 37 -14.33 10.55 9.61
CA PHE A 37 -13.72 10.84 10.90
C PHE A 37 -14.62 10.33 12.03
N ILE A 38 -14.06 9.49 12.90
CA ILE A 38 -14.78 8.86 14.01
C ILE A 38 -14.01 9.16 15.31
N PRO A 39 -14.60 9.90 16.27
CA PRO A 39 -13.99 10.12 17.58
C PRO A 39 -14.12 8.84 18.41
N ILE A 40 -12.99 8.23 18.79
CA ILE A 40 -12.95 7.00 19.58
C ILE A 40 -12.25 7.19 20.92
N SER A 41 -12.56 6.33 21.89
CA SER A 41 -11.71 6.05 23.05
C SER A 41 -11.41 4.56 23.11
N GLY A 42 -10.12 4.20 23.08
CA GLY A 42 -9.71 2.81 23.26
C GLY A 42 -9.76 2.34 24.71
N LEU A 43 -9.68 3.27 25.68
CA LEU A 43 -9.70 2.95 27.11
C LEU A 43 -11.13 2.70 27.59
N ASP A 44 -12.04 3.63 27.29
CA ASP A 44 -13.44 3.58 27.73
C ASP A 44 -14.34 2.85 26.72
N GLY A 45 -13.80 2.46 25.56
CA GLY A 45 -14.51 1.70 24.53
C GLY A 45 -15.47 2.51 23.67
N ASP A 46 -15.39 3.84 23.72
CA ASP A 46 -16.30 4.75 23.03
C ASP A 46 -16.23 4.63 21.49
N ASN A 47 -17.40 4.50 20.86
CA ASN A 47 -17.61 4.43 19.42
C ASN A 47 -16.86 3.30 18.70
N LEU A 48 -16.51 2.22 19.40
CA LEU A 48 -15.91 1.03 18.79
C LEU A 48 -16.97 0.15 18.10
N ILE A 49 -17.97 -0.28 18.86
CA ILE A 49 -19.10 -1.09 18.38
C ILE A 49 -20.38 -0.30 18.63
N GLU A 50 -20.58 0.11 19.88
CA GLU A 50 -21.73 0.89 20.33
C GLU A 50 -21.42 2.38 20.39
N ARG A 51 -22.47 3.20 20.33
CA ARG A 51 -22.34 4.66 20.44
C ARG A 51 -21.99 5.08 21.86
N SER A 52 -21.04 5.99 21.97
CA SER A 52 -20.64 6.61 23.23
C SER A 52 -21.73 7.50 23.82
N THR A 53 -21.92 7.44 25.14
CA THR A 53 -22.72 8.40 25.91
C THR A 53 -21.94 9.64 26.31
N ASN A 54 -20.62 9.66 26.13
CA ASN A 54 -19.74 10.78 26.49
C ASN A 54 -19.59 11.81 25.35
N LEU A 55 -20.18 11.50 24.19
CA LEU A 55 -20.01 12.24 22.93
C LEU A 55 -21.37 12.69 22.38
N ASP A 56 -22.17 13.40 23.18
CA ASP A 56 -23.51 13.90 22.79
C ASP A 56 -23.51 14.73 21.51
N TRP A 57 -22.39 15.37 21.18
CA TRP A 57 -22.23 16.18 19.99
C TRP A 57 -21.90 15.40 18.71
N TYR A 58 -21.60 14.09 18.80
CA TYR A 58 -21.26 13.24 17.66
C TYR A 58 -22.43 12.33 17.28
N SER A 59 -22.96 12.53 16.08
CA SER A 59 -24.09 11.74 15.55
C SER A 59 -23.69 10.80 14.40
N GLY A 60 -22.38 10.61 14.18
CA GLY A 60 -21.86 9.76 13.12
C GLY A 60 -21.88 8.26 13.43
N PRO A 61 -21.28 7.44 12.56
CA PRO A 61 -21.19 6.00 12.75
C PRO A 61 -20.11 5.61 13.78
N THR A 62 -20.17 4.37 14.27
CA THR A 62 -19.10 3.77 15.08
C THR A 62 -18.02 3.19 14.18
N LEU A 63 -16.90 2.74 14.76
CA LEU A 63 -15.80 2.08 14.04
C LEU A 63 -16.20 0.72 13.44
N ALA A 64 -17.46 0.29 13.60
CA ALA A 64 -17.99 -0.93 13.00
C ALA A 64 -17.72 -0.98 11.48
N LEU A 65 -17.00 -2.02 11.06
CA LEU A 65 -16.55 -2.19 9.68
C LEU A 65 -17.68 -2.54 8.71
N ASP A 66 -18.87 -2.85 9.22
CA ASP A 66 -20.06 -3.22 8.44
C ASP A 66 -20.49 -2.15 7.44
N GLN A 67 -20.10 -0.89 7.66
CA GLN A 67 -20.44 0.24 6.79
C GLN A 67 -19.39 0.53 5.71
N ILE A 68 -18.32 -0.26 5.63
CA ILE A 68 -17.28 -0.11 4.62
C ILE A 68 -17.70 -0.92 3.38
N GLN A 69 -17.67 -0.28 2.22
CA GLN A 69 -17.89 -0.97 0.95
C GLN A 69 -16.73 -1.95 0.71
N GLU A 70 -17.04 -3.24 0.57
CA GLU A 70 -16.01 -4.23 0.25
C GLU A 70 -15.41 -3.90 -1.13
N PRO A 71 -14.07 -3.86 -1.27
CA PRO A 71 -13.44 -3.70 -2.57
C PRO A 71 -13.76 -4.89 -3.47
N LYS A 72 -13.88 -4.63 -4.77
CA LYS A 72 -14.11 -5.69 -5.75
C LYS A 72 -12.91 -6.64 -5.78
N ARG A 73 -13.14 -7.93 -5.54
CA ARG A 73 -12.11 -8.97 -5.72
C ARG A 73 -11.96 -9.28 -7.21
N HIS A 74 -10.73 -9.22 -7.70
CA HIS A 74 -10.38 -9.57 -9.08
C HIS A 74 -10.08 -11.07 -9.21
N SER A 75 -11.10 -11.91 -9.08
CA SER A 75 -10.99 -13.37 -9.20
C SER A 75 -10.94 -13.88 -10.65
N ASP A 76 -11.33 -13.03 -11.59
CA ASP A 76 -11.30 -13.23 -13.04
C ASP A 76 -9.90 -13.05 -13.64
N LYS A 77 -9.03 -12.29 -12.96
CA LYS A 77 -7.64 -12.08 -13.38
C LYS A 77 -6.77 -13.31 -13.07
N PRO A 78 -5.64 -13.48 -13.78
CA PRO A 78 -4.63 -14.50 -13.47
C PRO A 78 -4.23 -14.47 -11.99
N MET A 79 -3.92 -15.64 -11.41
CA MET A 79 -3.56 -15.72 -10.01
C MET A 79 -2.25 -14.99 -9.74
N ARG A 80 -2.23 -14.11 -8.74
CA ARG A 80 -1.01 -13.48 -8.22
C ARG A 80 -0.97 -13.66 -6.70
N LEU A 81 0.07 -14.32 -6.21
CA LEU A 81 0.32 -14.54 -4.78
C LEU A 81 1.64 -13.87 -4.39
N SER A 82 1.58 -12.86 -3.53
CA SER A 82 2.75 -12.21 -2.94
C SER A 82 3.19 -12.98 -1.70
N PHE A 83 4.48 -13.31 -1.58
CA PHE A 83 5.03 -13.97 -0.39
C PHE A 83 5.63 -12.97 0.59
N GLU A 84 5.19 -13.06 1.84
CA GLU A 84 5.71 -12.32 2.97
C GLU A 84 6.85 -13.08 3.66
N ASP A 85 6.64 -14.38 3.91
CA ASP A 85 7.62 -15.23 4.60
C ASP A 85 7.56 -16.67 4.07
N VAL A 86 8.70 -17.35 4.07
CA VAL A 86 8.82 -18.75 3.67
C VAL A 86 9.67 -19.51 4.67
N LYS A 87 9.06 -20.49 5.33
CA LYS A 87 9.69 -21.35 6.32
C LYS A 87 9.96 -22.72 5.73
N ILE A 88 11.24 -23.09 5.66
CA ILE A 88 11.66 -24.42 5.22
C ILE A 88 11.80 -25.30 6.46
N GLY A 89 10.87 -26.24 6.63
CA GLY A 89 10.88 -27.21 7.73
C GLY A 89 11.31 -28.61 7.27
N ARG A 90 11.43 -29.54 8.23
CA ARG A 90 11.83 -30.94 7.97
C ARG A 90 10.78 -31.73 7.17
N ILE A 91 9.51 -31.36 7.30
CA ILE A 91 8.36 -32.09 6.70
C ILE A 91 7.89 -31.40 5.41
N GLY A 92 8.38 -30.19 5.12
CA GLY A 92 8.00 -29.43 3.93
C GLY A 92 8.28 -27.94 4.10
N THR A 93 7.90 -27.19 3.07
CA THR A 93 8.01 -25.73 3.05
C THR A 93 6.63 -25.12 3.29
N THR A 94 6.53 -24.25 4.30
CA THR A 94 5.33 -23.44 4.56
C THR A 94 5.60 -22.02 4.09
N ALA A 95 4.67 -21.44 3.34
CA ALA A 95 4.79 -20.06 2.87
C ALA A 95 3.58 -19.24 3.29
N PHE A 96 3.83 -17.97 3.63
CA PHE A 96 2.85 -16.98 4.04
C PHE A 96 2.79 -15.88 2.99
N GLY A 97 1.59 -15.41 2.68
CA GLY A 97 1.40 -14.47 1.59
C GLY A 97 -0.05 -14.09 1.36
N ARG A 98 -0.26 -13.11 0.48
CA ARG A 98 -1.58 -12.62 0.10
C ARG A 98 -1.87 -12.92 -1.37
N VAL A 99 -3.07 -13.45 -1.62
CA VAL A 99 -3.60 -13.56 -2.98
C VAL A 99 -4.11 -12.18 -3.39
N GLU A 100 -3.43 -11.55 -4.33
CA GLU A 100 -3.79 -10.22 -4.85
C GLU A 100 -4.86 -10.33 -5.95
N THR A 101 -4.73 -11.31 -6.84
CA THR A 101 -5.67 -11.59 -7.92
C THR A 101 -5.84 -13.10 -8.14
N GLY A 102 -6.94 -13.49 -8.79
CA GLY A 102 -7.27 -14.87 -9.16
C GLY A 102 -7.65 -15.77 -7.97
N ILE A 103 -7.61 -17.09 -8.20
CA ILE A 103 -8.04 -18.10 -7.24
C ILE A 103 -6.96 -19.18 -7.09
N LEU A 104 -6.52 -19.41 -5.85
CA LEU A 104 -5.64 -20.52 -5.49
C LEU A 104 -6.48 -21.77 -5.22
N LYS A 105 -6.26 -22.83 -6.01
CA LYS A 105 -6.90 -24.14 -5.84
C LYS A 105 -5.91 -25.17 -5.27
N PRO A 106 -6.36 -26.13 -4.43
CA PRO A 106 -5.48 -27.16 -3.83
C PRO A 106 -4.70 -28.00 -4.85
N ASP A 107 -5.24 -28.20 -6.06
CA ASP A 107 -4.63 -29.04 -7.10
C ASP A 107 -3.62 -28.29 -8.00
N ILE A 108 -3.23 -27.07 -7.64
CA ILE A 108 -2.18 -26.34 -8.35
C ILE A 108 -0.81 -26.91 -7.92
N VAL A 109 -0.27 -27.79 -8.76
CA VAL A 109 0.93 -28.59 -8.49
C VAL A 109 2.25 -27.79 -8.57
N SER A 110 2.27 -26.66 -9.26
CA SER A 110 3.49 -25.87 -9.46
C SER A 110 3.22 -24.39 -9.45
N ILE A 111 3.60 -23.73 -8.37
CA ILE A 111 3.83 -22.29 -8.37
C ILE A 111 5.25 -22.07 -8.89
N HIS A 112 5.36 -21.58 -10.13
CA HIS A 112 6.65 -21.33 -10.77
C HIS A 112 7.34 -20.12 -10.13
N MET A 113 8.21 -20.38 -9.16
CA MET A 113 9.24 -19.42 -8.76
C MET A 113 10.45 -19.57 -9.68
N GLN A 114 10.60 -18.70 -10.68
CA GLN A 114 11.74 -18.78 -11.59
C GLN A 114 13.02 -18.28 -10.88
N LYS A 115 14.03 -19.15 -10.79
CA LYS A 115 15.08 -19.28 -9.75
C LYS A 115 16.35 -18.41 -9.92
N LYS A 116 17.01 -18.09 -8.79
CA LYS A 116 18.40 -18.55 -8.49
C LYS A 116 18.69 -18.49 -6.98
N LYS A 117 18.87 -19.66 -6.36
CA LYS A 117 19.51 -20.00 -5.05
C LYS A 117 19.95 -18.82 -4.14
N ILE A 118 19.06 -17.95 -3.68
CA ILE A 118 19.42 -16.80 -2.82
C ILE A 118 18.23 -16.50 -1.91
N ASP A 119 18.53 -16.39 -0.60
CA ASP A 119 17.72 -15.86 0.50
C ASP A 119 16.25 -15.54 0.17
N LEU A 120 15.35 -16.35 0.72
CA LEU A 120 13.90 -16.10 0.73
C LEU A 120 13.61 -14.94 1.69
N LYS A 121 13.87 -13.71 1.25
CA LYS A 121 13.47 -12.49 1.97
C LYS A 121 12.69 -11.59 1.02
N CYS A 122 11.37 -11.53 1.25
CA CYS A 122 10.37 -10.57 0.77
C CYS A 122 10.32 -10.24 -0.74
N GLY A 123 9.12 -10.35 -1.34
CA GLY A 123 8.80 -9.72 -2.64
C GLY A 123 8.58 -10.67 -3.83
N TYR A 124 8.40 -11.97 -3.61
CA TYR A 124 8.11 -12.91 -4.70
C TYR A 124 6.62 -12.87 -5.05
N VAL A 125 6.30 -12.63 -6.32
CA VAL A 125 4.95 -12.80 -6.86
C VAL A 125 4.89 -14.09 -7.67
N ALA A 126 3.97 -14.95 -7.29
CA ALA A 126 3.70 -16.22 -7.95
C ALA A 126 2.52 -16.10 -8.91
N SER A 127 2.72 -16.55 -10.15
CA SER A 127 1.65 -16.76 -11.13
C SER A 127 1.49 -18.25 -11.41
N ASN A 128 0.24 -18.68 -11.62
CA ASN A 128 -0.10 -20.01 -12.13
C ASN A 128 -0.47 -20.00 -13.62
N SER A 129 -0.44 -18.83 -14.27
CA SER A 129 -0.79 -18.69 -15.69
C SER A 129 0.45 -18.90 -16.54
N GLU A 130 0.40 -19.88 -17.45
CA GLU A 130 1.44 -20.06 -18.49
C GLU A 130 1.38 -18.96 -19.54
N ASP A 131 0.18 -18.44 -19.82
CA ASP A 131 -0.07 -17.38 -20.82
C ASP A 131 0.24 -15.98 -20.28
N ASP A 132 0.30 -15.81 -18.95
CA ASP A 132 0.58 -14.54 -18.27
C ASP A 132 1.48 -14.76 -17.03
N PRO A 133 2.78 -15.07 -17.25
CA PRO A 133 3.73 -15.26 -16.18
C PRO A 133 4.12 -13.93 -15.52
N ALA A 134 4.54 -13.98 -14.26
CA ALA A 134 5.04 -12.80 -13.58
C ALA A 134 6.33 -12.29 -14.25
N ASN A 135 6.37 -11.00 -14.59
CA ASN A 135 7.45 -10.39 -15.36
C ASN A 135 8.64 -9.98 -14.47
N PHE A 136 9.86 -10.35 -14.88
CA PHE A 136 11.10 -9.93 -14.23
C PHE A 136 11.76 -8.79 -15.00
N ALA A 137 12.18 -7.75 -14.30
CA ALA A 137 12.89 -6.63 -14.89
C ALA A 137 14.23 -6.39 -14.20
N ASN A 138 15.29 -6.22 -15.01
CA ASN A 138 16.58 -5.67 -14.57
C ASN A 138 16.56 -4.14 -14.56
N SER A 139 15.59 -3.54 -15.24
CA SER A 139 15.31 -2.10 -15.19
C SER A 139 13.88 -1.87 -15.66
N PHE A 140 13.19 -0.88 -15.08
CA PHE A 140 11.84 -0.50 -15.48
C PHE A 140 11.66 1.02 -15.40
N VAL A 141 10.70 1.55 -16.16
CA VAL A 141 10.36 2.98 -16.13
C VAL A 141 9.14 3.15 -15.24
N SER A 142 9.21 4.08 -14.29
CA SER A 142 8.10 4.41 -13.41
C SER A 142 7.87 5.92 -13.38
N GLN A 143 6.60 6.31 -13.28
CA GLN A 143 6.26 7.65 -12.83
C GLN A 143 6.48 7.70 -11.31
N LEU A 144 7.31 8.63 -10.85
CA LEU A 144 7.56 8.89 -9.44
C LEU A 144 6.95 10.24 -9.08
N GLU A 145 6.20 10.27 -7.98
CA GLU A 145 5.70 11.49 -7.38
C GLU A 145 6.41 11.72 -6.05
N ILE A 146 7.22 12.77 -5.97
CA ILE A 146 8.04 13.07 -4.79
C ILE A 146 7.24 13.99 -3.87
N ILE A 147 6.69 13.42 -2.80
CA ILE A 147 5.80 14.14 -1.87
C ILE A 147 6.59 14.99 -0.85
N SER A 148 7.84 14.64 -0.57
CA SER A 148 8.74 15.41 0.30
C SER A 148 10.20 15.18 -0.10
N LYS A 149 11.04 16.21 0.10
CA LYS A 149 12.46 16.23 -0.29
C LYS A 149 13.19 14.98 0.22
N ILE A 150 13.46 14.06 -0.71
CA ILE A 150 14.47 13.01 -0.57
C ILE A 150 15.55 13.46 -1.55
N ASP A 151 16.78 13.69 -1.06
CA ASP A 151 17.92 13.90 -1.96
C ASP A 151 18.13 12.60 -2.75
N LEU A 152 17.59 12.55 -3.97
CA LEU A 152 17.76 11.42 -4.89
C LEU A 152 19.16 11.41 -5.53
N THR A 153 20.08 12.27 -5.12
CA THR A 153 21.42 12.46 -5.70
C THR A 153 22.44 11.37 -5.34
N LYS A 154 22.01 10.18 -4.93
CA LYS A 154 22.94 9.05 -4.69
C LYS A 154 22.42 7.74 -5.26
N SER A 155 22.88 7.43 -6.46
CA SER A 155 23.04 6.06 -6.94
C SER A 155 24.18 5.98 -7.95
N CYS A 156 25.26 5.28 -7.54
CA CYS A 156 26.36 4.67 -8.30
C CYS A 156 27.29 5.57 -9.16
N GLU A 157 28.59 5.40 -8.95
CA GLU A 157 29.71 6.30 -9.30
C GLU A 157 30.10 6.43 -10.79
N ASP A 158 29.34 5.94 -11.79
CA ASP A 158 29.82 5.95 -13.18
C ASP A 158 28.91 6.65 -14.22
N ASP A 159 27.69 7.09 -13.87
CA ASP A 159 26.74 7.69 -14.84
C ASP A 159 26.22 9.09 -14.42
N GLN A 160 27.05 9.90 -13.76
CA GLN A 160 26.67 11.24 -13.29
C GLN A 160 26.25 12.21 -14.41
N GLU A 161 26.67 11.99 -15.65
CA GLU A 161 26.45 12.96 -16.74
C GLU A 161 25.04 12.91 -17.37
N LEU A 162 24.28 11.83 -17.15
CA LEU A 162 22.97 11.62 -17.80
C LEU A 162 21.78 12.02 -16.93
N ILE A 163 21.89 11.94 -15.60
CA ILE A 163 20.75 12.19 -14.69
C ILE A 163 20.62 13.70 -14.38
N GLU A 164 21.72 14.45 -14.31
CA GLU A 164 21.70 15.88 -13.98
C GLU A 164 21.09 16.76 -15.09
N LYS A 165 21.04 16.29 -16.34
CA LYS A 165 20.51 17.09 -17.45
C LYS A 165 18.99 17.07 -17.57
N GLU A 166 18.30 16.07 -17.02
CA GLU A 166 16.86 15.89 -17.32
C GLU A 166 15.88 16.10 -16.16
N THR A 167 16.31 16.20 -14.89
CA THR A 167 15.32 16.47 -13.82
C THR A 167 15.87 17.38 -12.72
N LYS A 168 15.65 18.69 -12.87
CA LYS A 168 15.78 19.65 -11.76
C LYS A 168 14.54 19.55 -10.88
N PHE A 169 14.61 18.73 -9.84
CA PHE A 169 13.56 18.68 -8.82
C PHE A 169 13.53 20.00 -8.03
N SER A 170 12.38 20.70 -8.07
CA SER A 170 12.06 21.91 -7.32
C SER A 170 11.48 21.58 -5.94
N GLU A 171 11.38 22.57 -5.04
CA GLU A 171 10.99 22.37 -3.64
C GLU A 171 9.49 22.01 -3.42
N LYS A 172 8.73 21.66 -4.47
CA LYS A 172 7.31 21.31 -4.41
C LYS A 172 7.08 20.05 -5.23
N VAL A 173 6.09 19.25 -4.80
CA VAL A 173 5.65 17.97 -5.41
C VAL A 173 6.00 17.91 -6.89
N ASP A 174 7.06 17.15 -7.19
CA ASP A 174 7.52 16.96 -8.55
C ASP A 174 7.14 15.56 -9.00
N VAL A 175 6.63 15.51 -10.22
CA VAL A 175 6.35 14.28 -10.93
C VAL A 175 7.44 14.09 -11.98
N GLY A 176 8.17 12.99 -11.90
CA GLY A 176 9.23 12.63 -12.83
C GLY A 176 9.04 11.23 -13.37
N ILE A 177 9.34 11.02 -14.66
CA ILE A 177 9.46 9.68 -15.21
C ILE A 177 10.91 9.26 -15.03
N VAL A 178 11.16 8.20 -14.27
CA VAL A 178 12.51 7.75 -13.92
C VAL A 178 12.70 6.30 -14.32
N LYS A 179 13.87 6.01 -14.90
CA LYS A 179 14.33 4.65 -15.12
C LYS A 179 14.95 4.12 -13.83
N MET A 180 14.33 3.10 -13.25
CA MET A 180 14.78 2.41 -12.05
C MET A 180 15.60 1.18 -12.44
N VAL A 181 16.76 1.00 -11.80
CA VAL A 181 17.66 -0.16 -12.01
C VAL A 181 17.94 -0.79 -10.66
N PRO A 182 17.26 -1.89 -10.28
CA PRO A 182 17.50 -2.56 -9.00
C PRO A 182 18.83 -3.32 -9.01
N ASP A 183 19.48 -3.45 -7.85
CA ASP A 183 20.73 -4.22 -7.67
C ASP A 183 20.59 -5.70 -8.06
N LYS A 184 19.35 -6.23 -8.00
CA LYS A 184 19.00 -7.58 -8.41
C LYS A 184 17.73 -7.55 -9.24
N PRO A 185 17.58 -8.47 -10.22
CA PRO A 185 16.33 -8.60 -10.96
C PRO A 185 15.16 -8.78 -10.00
N MET A 186 14.09 -8.04 -10.21
CA MET A 186 12.89 -8.10 -9.37
C MET A 186 11.63 -8.28 -10.22
N VAL A 187 10.59 -8.85 -9.60
CA VAL A 187 9.29 -9.01 -10.26
C VAL A 187 8.57 -7.67 -10.24
N VAL A 188 8.16 -7.19 -11.41
CA VAL A 188 7.40 -5.94 -11.57
C VAL A 188 6.26 -6.17 -12.55
N GLU A 189 5.12 -5.56 -12.28
CA GLU A 189 3.97 -5.54 -13.17
C GLU A 189 3.63 -4.09 -13.52
N VAL A 190 3.07 -3.87 -14.70
CA VAL A 190 2.62 -2.54 -15.14
C VAL A 190 1.37 -2.16 -14.35
N PHE A 191 1.27 -0.90 -13.89
CA PHE A 191 0.16 -0.45 -13.06
C PHE A 191 -1.23 -0.70 -13.70
N ASP A 192 -1.34 -0.47 -15.01
CA ASP A 192 -2.59 -0.61 -15.77
C ASP A 192 -3.16 -2.04 -15.77
N THR A 193 -2.32 -3.08 -15.65
CA THR A 193 -2.80 -4.47 -15.69
C THR A 193 -3.50 -4.88 -14.39
N LEU A 194 -3.17 -4.22 -13.27
CA LEU A 194 -3.70 -4.55 -11.94
C LEU A 194 -4.95 -3.75 -11.59
N TYR A 195 -5.05 -2.48 -11.99
CA TYR A 195 -6.12 -1.58 -11.56
C TYR A 195 -6.81 -0.89 -12.75
N HIS A 196 -7.67 -1.64 -13.46
CA HIS A 196 -8.72 -1.01 -14.26
C HIS A 196 -9.82 -0.56 -13.29
N TYR A 197 -9.81 0.73 -12.93
CA TYR A 197 -10.98 1.39 -12.36
C TYR A 197 -12.04 1.61 -13.45
#